data_AF-A0AAW8KVV2-F1
#
_entry.id   AF-A0AAW8KVV2-F1
#
_cell.length_a   1.000
_cell.length_b   1.000
_cell.length_c   1.000
_cell.angle_alpha   90.00
_cell.angle_beta   90.00
_cell.angle_gamma   90.00
#
_symmetry.space_group_name_H-M   'P 1'
#
loop_
_entity.id
_entity.type
_entity.pdbx_description
1 polymer ?
#
loop_
_entity_poly.entity_id
_entity_poly.type
_entity_poly.pdbx_seq_one_letter_code
_entity_poly.pdbx_strand_id
1 'polypeptide(L)'
;IPSRFKHSIEIIEDKAIEPSVITCVFQLNGVYGQTIAEGLPKYILVPSDRNGKVAEWIPMTVAAIKLELDQPSLGSQVMLSSVIDLLLVWSIRFWLNKETLNHKSWISALQNPAISKALFLMHSDPTEEWTVDILARETNQTKSKFSKNLIELFGTNPINYLKKCRMN
;
A
#
# COMPACT_ATOMS: atom_id res chain seq x y z
N ILE A 1 16.33 -16.65 17.94
CA ILE A 1 15.20 -15.86 17.39
C ILE A 1 15.80 -15.00 16.28
N PRO A 2 15.55 -15.30 14.99
CA PRO A 2 16.32 -14.67 13.93
C PRO A 2 15.90 -13.20 13.74
N SER A 3 16.86 -12.32 14.04
CA SER A 3 16.87 -10.89 13.82
C SER A 3 17.00 -10.53 12.34
N ARG A 4 16.20 -9.57 11.85
CA ARG A 4 16.56 -8.79 10.67
C ARG A 4 16.16 -7.32 10.85
N PHE A 5 17.16 -6.48 10.65
CA PHE A 5 17.22 -5.01 10.63
C PHE A 5 17.46 -4.29 11.97
N LYS A 6 18.73 -3.91 12.18
CA LYS A 6 19.09 -2.72 12.97
C LYS A 6 18.61 -1.50 12.19
N HIS A 7 17.60 -0.81 12.69
CA HIS A 7 17.27 0.53 12.24
C HIS A 7 18.01 1.51 13.17
N SER A 8 18.90 2.32 12.61
CA SER A 8 19.51 3.46 13.31
C SER A 8 18.74 4.72 12.91
N ILE A 9 18.17 5.39 13.90
CA ILE A 9 17.62 6.73 13.73
C ILE A 9 18.77 7.69 14.03
N GLU A 10 19.31 8.36 13.01
CA GLU A 10 20.17 9.52 13.21
C GLU A 10 19.27 10.74 13.37
N ILE A 11 19.27 11.31 14.57
CA ILE A 11 18.59 12.56 14.89
C ILE A 11 19.54 13.68 14.46
N ILE A 12 19.18 14.43 13.42
CA ILE A 12 19.84 15.70 13.11
C ILE A 12 19.18 16.74 14.02
N GLU A 13 19.84 17.07 15.12
CA GLU A 13 19.35 18.06 16.09
C GLU A 13 19.42 19.47 15.47
N ASP A 14 18.28 20.01 15.09
CA ASP A 14 18.06 21.46 15.11
C ASP A 14 17.28 21.78 16.40
N LYS A 15 17.82 22.67 17.22
CA LYS A 15 17.34 22.95 18.59
C LYS A 15 15.97 23.66 18.55
N ALA A 16 14.88 22.90 18.59
CA ALA A 16 13.63 23.20 19.30
C ALA A 16 12.58 22.12 18.96
N ILE A 17 11.98 21.52 20.00
CA ILE A 17 10.94 20.47 19.97
C ILE A 17 11.52 19.05 19.89
N GLU A 18 11.41 18.29 20.98
CA GLU A 18 11.66 16.84 20.95
C GLU A 18 10.67 16.18 19.98
N PRO A 19 11.16 15.37 19.01
CA PRO A 19 10.27 14.68 18.09
C PRO A 19 9.40 13.67 18.84
N SER A 20 8.09 13.88 18.85
CA SER A 20 7.14 12.89 19.37
C SER A 20 6.97 11.76 18.36
N VAL A 21 7.19 10.50 18.78
CA VAL A 21 7.03 9.32 17.94
C VAL A 21 5.73 8.60 18.28
N ILE A 22 4.88 8.38 17.27
CA ILE A 22 3.69 7.52 17.38
C ILE A 22 3.97 6.23 16.62
N THR A 23 3.91 5.09 17.30
CA THR A 23 4.12 3.76 16.70
C THR A 23 2.81 3.01 16.58
N CYS A 24 2.52 2.48 15.39
CA CYS A 24 1.36 1.63 15.13
C CYS A 24 1.80 0.37 14.37
N VAL A 25 1.15 -0.76 14.63
CA VAL A 25 1.39 -2.01 13.92
C VAL A 25 0.12 -2.37 13.16
N PHE A 26 0.26 -2.64 11.86
CA PHE A 26 -0.84 -3.04 11.01
C PHE A 26 -0.64 -4.47 10.54
N GLN A 27 -1.73 -5.23 10.55
CA GLN A 27 -1.78 -6.55 9.94
C GLN A 27 -2.66 -6.48 8.71
N LEU A 28 -2.05 -6.62 7.53
CA LEU A 28 -2.77 -6.68 6.27
C LEU A 28 -3.27 -8.10 6.05
N ASN A 29 -4.56 -8.32 6.29
CA ASN A 29 -5.22 -9.59 6.10
C ASN A 29 -5.92 -9.66 4.73
N GLY A 30 -6.24 -10.88 4.29
CA GLY A 30 -6.92 -11.14 3.01
C GLY A 30 -5.97 -11.42 1.87
N VAL A 31 -6.55 -11.73 0.71
CA VAL A 31 -5.81 -12.34 -0.42
C VAL A 31 -4.73 -11.44 -1.01
N TYR A 32 -4.84 -10.12 -0.79
CA TYR A 32 -3.84 -9.13 -1.18
C TYR A 32 -2.92 -8.67 -0.05
N GLY A 33 -3.20 -9.05 1.19
CA GLY A 33 -2.58 -8.44 2.36
C GLY A 33 -1.05 -8.60 2.37
N GLN A 34 -0.58 -9.83 2.16
CA GLN A 34 0.84 -10.13 2.05
C GLN A 34 1.48 -9.44 0.85
N THR A 35 0.83 -9.46 -0.31
CA THR A 35 1.39 -8.89 -1.55
C THR A 35 1.47 -7.36 -1.49
N ILE A 36 0.52 -6.71 -0.83
CA ILE A 36 0.60 -5.28 -0.51
C ILE A 36 1.76 -5.05 0.46
N ALA A 37 1.88 -5.83 1.54
CA ALA A 37 2.98 -5.67 2.49
C ALA A 37 4.36 -5.80 1.83
N GLU A 38 4.53 -6.78 0.92
CA GLU A 38 5.76 -7.00 0.17
C GLU A 38 6.06 -5.91 -0.87
N GLY A 39 5.02 -5.24 -1.39
CA GLY A 39 5.16 -4.19 -2.38
C GLY A 39 5.42 -2.80 -1.81
N LEU A 40 5.26 -2.60 -0.49
CA LEU A 40 5.48 -1.31 0.16
C LEU A 40 6.98 -1.02 0.33
N PRO A 41 7.41 0.25 0.20
CA PRO A 41 8.77 0.62 0.53
C PRO A 41 9.00 0.50 2.03
N LYS A 42 10.28 0.39 2.44
CA LYS A 42 10.65 0.39 3.87
C LYS A 42 10.20 1.66 4.60
N TYR A 43 10.16 2.78 3.89
CA TYR A 43 9.74 4.08 4.41
C TYR A 43 8.92 4.83 3.38
N ILE A 44 7.84 5.47 3.84
CA ILE A 44 7.07 6.44 3.07
C ILE A 44 7.32 7.81 3.70
N LEU A 45 7.98 8.70 2.96
CA LEU A 45 8.13 10.09 3.37
C LEU A 45 6.92 10.89 2.90
N VAL A 46 6.10 11.33 3.86
CA VAL A 46 4.98 12.26 3.62
C VAL A 46 5.36 13.63 4.20
N PRO A 47 5.63 14.64 3.37
CA PRO A 47 5.96 15.96 3.86
C PRO A 47 4.72 16.63 4.50
N SER A 48 4.88 17.13 5.72
CA SER A 48 3.84 17.91 6.41
C SER A 48 3.86 19.40 6.04
N ASP A 49 4.97 19.91 5.48
CA ASP A 49 5.05 21.25 4.90
C ASP A 49 5.91 21.32 3.61
N ARG A 50 5.59 22.33 2.80
CA ARG A 50 6.27 22.86 1.59
C ARG A 50 6.13 22.16 0.22
N ASN A 51 5.72 23.01 -0.74
CA ASN A 51 5.82 22.95 -2.20
C ASN A 51 5.02 21.87 -2.97
N GLY A 52 3.69 22.00 -2.98
CA GLY A 52 2.91 21.80 -4.22
C GLY A 52 1.84 20.70 -4.20
N LYS A 53 1.88 19.74 -3.27
CA LYS A 53 0.78 18.80 -2.95
C LYS A 53 0.84 18.49 -1.45
N VAL A 54 0.32 19.40 -0.62
CA VAL A 54 0.34 19.26 0.84
C VAL A 54 -0.51 18.07 1.25
N ALA A 55 0.03 17.18 2.07
CA ALA A 55 -0.75 16.15 2.74
C ALA A 55 -1.49 16.76 3.93
N GLU A 56 -2.48 17.62 3.67
CA GLU A 56 -3.24 18.37 4.71
C GLU A 56 -3.85 17.45 5.77
N TRP A 57 -4.09 16.20 5.40
CA TRP A 57 -4.59 15.15 6.28
C TRP A 57 -3.59 14.71 7.37
N ILE A 58 -2.27 14.87 7.18
CA ILE A 58 -1.26 14.54 8.20
C ILE A 58 -1.46 15.37 9.48
N PRO A 59 -1.41 16.71 9.45
CA PRO A 59 -1.57 17.50 10.67
C PRO A 59 -2.94 17.27 11.32
N MET A 60 -4.01 17.08 10.53
CA MET A 60 -5.36 16.80 11.05
C MET A 60 -5.43 15.46 11.80
N THR A 61 -4.92 14.39 11.21
CA THR A 61 -4.96 13.04 11.82
C THR A 61 -4.04 12.93 13.03
N VAL A 62 -2.86 13.56 12.99
CA VAL A 62 -1.94 13.61 14.14
C VAL A 62 -2.55 14.42 15.29
N ALA A 63 -3.18 15.57 15.01
CA ALA A 63 -3.87 16.35 16.03
C ALA A 63 -5.03 15.57 16.66
N ALA A 64 -5.82 14.85 15.85
CA ALA A 64 -6.90 14.00 16.32
C ALA A 64 -6.39 12.86 17.23
N ILE A 65 -5.30 12.19 16.86
CA ILE A 65 -4.67 11.15 17.70
C ILE A 65 -4.19 11.75 19.04
N LYS A 66 -3.50 12.91 19.00
CA LYS A 66 -3.02 13.57 20.23
C LYS A 66 -4.17 13.93 21.17
N LEU A 67 -5.22 14.55 20.64
CA LEU A 67 -6.39 14.93 21.42
C LEU A 67 -7.03 13.73 22.13
N GLU A 68 -7.16 12.60 21.42
CA GLU A 68 -7.76 11.39 21.97
C GLU A 68 -6.85 10.68 23.00
N LEU A 69 -5.53 10.78 22.85
CA LEU A 69 -4.56 10.24 23.82
C LEU A 69 -4.49 11.10 25.09
N ASP A 70 -4.59 12.42 24.96
CA ASP A 70 -4.54 13.36 26.08
C ASP A 70 -5.84 13.34 26.90
N GLN A 71 -6.99 13.13 26.24
CA GLN A 71 -8.31 13.13 26.88
C GLN A 71 -9.18 11.94 26.41
N PRO A 72 -8.91 10.71 26.89
CA PRO A 72 -9.69 9.54 26.49
C PRO A 72 -11.16 9.65 26.92
N SER A 73 -12.06 9.20 26.05
CA SER A 73 -13.51 9.24 26.20
C SER A 73 -14.16 7.93 25.71
N LEU A 74 -15.49 7.82 25.83
CA LEU A 74 -16.21 6.65 25.31
C LEU A 74 -16.03 6.57 23.79
N GLY A 75 -15.40 5.50 23.32
CA GLY A 75 -15.16 5.28 21.88
C GLY A 75 -13.74 5.63 21.41
N SER A 76 -12.84 6.09 22.29
CA SER A 76 -11.46 6.43 21.94
C SER A 76 -10.75 5.37 21.11
N GLN A 77 -10.87 4.09 21.50
CA GLN A 77 -10.18 3.01 20.81
C GLN A 77 -10.66 2.84 19.37
N VAL A 78 -11.97 2.97 19.13
CA VAL A 78 -12.57 2.87 17.80
C VAL A 78 -12.16 4.06 16.94
N MET A 79 -12.19 5.27 17.53
CA MET A 79 -11.76 6.51 16.87
C MET A 79 -10.28 6.44 16.50
N LEU A 80 -9.40 6.10 17.45
CA LEU A 80 -7.97 5.94 17.22
C LEU A 80 -7.69 4.92 16.11
N SER A 81 -8.30 3.74 16.16
CA SER A 81 -8.15 2.72 15.10
C SER A 81 -8.54 3.29 13.73
N SER A 82 -9.68 3.97 13.64
CA SER A 82 -10.17 4.52 12.38
C SER A 82 -9.28 5.65 11.84
N VAL A 83 -8.78 6.53 12.71
CA VAL A 83 -7.87 7.63 12.31
C VAL A 83 -6.51 7.07 11.88
N ILE A 84 -5.99 6.06 12.59
CA ILE A 84 -4.75 5.36 12.25
C ILE A 84 -4.89 4.64 10.90
N ASP A 85 -6.03 3.98 10.63
CA ASP A 85 -6.34 3.35 9.34
C ASP A 85 -6.41 4.38 8.21
N LEU A 86 -7.08 5.52 8.42
CA LEU A 86 -7.11 6.63 7.46
C LEU A 86 -5.71 7.16 7.16
N LEU A 87 -4.87 7.34 8.18
CA LEU A 87 -3.48 7.80 8.04
C LEU A 87 -2.66 6.82 7.21
N LEU A 88 -2.80 5.50 7.44
CA LEU A 88 -2.12 4.48 6.63
C LEU A 88 -2.57 4.53 5.16
N VAL A 89 -3.88 4.52 4.92
CA VAL A 89 -4.45 4.51 3.56
C VAL A 89 -4.02 5.75 2.78
N TRP A 90 -4.07 6.93 3.41
CA TRP A 90 -3.64 8.17 2.78
C TRP A 90 -2.12 8.21 2.55
N SER A 91 -1.31 7.66 3.45
CA SER A 91 0.13 7.56 3.24
C SER A 91 0.47 6.68 2.03
N ILE A 92 -0.17 5.52 1.91
CA ILE A 92 0.01 4.61 0.77
C ILE A 92 -0.46 5.29 -0.53
N ARG A 93 -1.62 5.98 -0.51
CA ARG A 93 -2.12 6.71 -1.68
C ARG A 93 -1.21 7.86 -2.09
N PHE A 94 -0.69 8.61 -1.12
CA PHE A 94 0.24 9.70 -1.38
C PHE A 94 1.51 9.18 -2.02
N TRP A 95 2.06 8.08 -1.51
CA TRP A 95 3.19 7.39 -2.10
C TRP A 95 2.89 6.95 -3.54
N LEU A 96 1.74 6.29 -3.77
CA LEU A 96 1.32 5.80 -5.08
C LEU A 96 1.15 6.92 -6.13
N ASN A 97 0.62 8.07 -5.73
CA ASN A 97 0.36 9.20 -6.63
C ASN A 97 1.61 10.04 -6.93
N LYS A 98 2.77 9.72 -6.35
CA LYS A 98 4.01 10.42 -6.64
C LYS A 98 4.51 9.98 -8.02
N GLU A 99 4.52 10.93 -8.97
CA GLU A 99 4.83 10.75 -10.41
C GLU A 99 6.18 10.05 -10.70
N THR A 100 7.04 9.90 -9.70
CA THR A 100 8.37 9.28 -9.81
C THR A 100 8.42 7.80 -9.43
N LEU A 101 7.30 7.12 -9.20
CA LEU A 101 7.30 5.66 -9.03
C LEU A 101 7.56 4.95 -10.38
N ASN A 102 8.81 5.01 -10.85
CA ASN A 102 9.38 4.08 -11.83
C ASN A 102 9.52 2.64 -11.27
N HIS A 103 8.93 2.37 -10.11
CA HIS A 103 9.00 1.07 -9.47
C HIS A 103 7.94 0.13 -10.06
N LYS A 104 8.44 -0.92 -10.72
CA LYS A 104 7.71 -2.15 -11.03
C LYS A 104 7.36 -2.88 -9.74
N SER A 105 6.42 -2.34 -8.98
CA SER A 105 5.93 -2.91 -7.73
C SER A 105 4.52 -3.46 -7.94
N TRP A 106 4.17 -4.50 -7.17
CA TRP A 106 2.83 -5.07 -7.13
C TRP A 106 1.75 -4.00 -6.95
N ILE A 107 2.01 -3.01 -6.09
CA ILE A 107 1.04 -1.96 -5.76
C ILE A 107 0.93 -0.95 -6.90
N SER A 108 2.00 -0.67 -7.64
CA SER A 108 1.94 0.11 -8.87
C SER A 108 1.04 -0.56 -9.92
N ALA A 109 0.99 -1.89 -9.94
CA ALA A 109 0.13 -2.64 -10.84
C ALA A 109 -1.37 -2.45 -10.57
N LEU A 110 -1.75 -2.20 -9.31
CA LEU A 110 -3.13 -1.88 -8.93
C LEU A 110 -3.60 -0.53 -9.48
N GLN A 111 -2.69 0.37 -9.88
CA GLN A 111 -3.06 1.61 -10.56
C GLN A 111 -3.47 1.39 -12.02
N ASN A 112 -3.05 0.28 -12.65
CA ASN A 112 -3.50 -0.07 -14.00
C ASN A 112 -4.90 -0.69 -13.92
N PRO A 113 -5.96 -0.05 -14.48
CA PRO A 113 -7.34 -0.53 -14.30
C PRO A 113 -7.57 -1.94 -14.85
N ALA A 114 -6.93 -2.29 -15.96
CA ALA A 114 -7.05 -3.63 -16.56
C ALA A 114 -6.41 -4.68 -15.65
N ILE A 115 -5.24 -4.38 -15.11
CA ILE A 115 -4.53 -5.31 -14.22
C ILE A 115 -5.26 -5.43 -12.88
N SER A 116 -5.67 -4.31 -12.28
CA SER A 116 -6.47 -4.29 -11.06
C SER A 116 -7.75 -5.11 -11.19
N LYS A 117 -8.48 -4.98 -12.32
CA LYS A 117 -9.65 -5.82 -12.61
C LYS A 117 -9.31 -7.31 -12.77
N ALA A 118 -8.24 -7.64 -13.51
CA ALA A 118 -7.81 -9.03 -13.66
C ALA A 118 -7.45 -9.67 -12.31
N LEU A 119 -6.72 -8.93 -11.46
CA LEU A 119 -6.42 -9.37 -10.11
C LEU A 119 -7.70 -9.62 -9.31
N PHE A 120 -8.61 -8.65 -9.31
CA PHE A 120 -9.90 -8.78 -8.64
C PHE A 120 -10.64 -10.06 -9.05
N LEU A 121 -10.70 -10.36 -10.35
CA LEU A 121 -11.33 -11.57 -10.87
C LEU A 121 -10.62 -12.84 -10.37
N MET A 122 -9.30 -12.90 -10.49
CA MET A 122 -8.50 -14.04 -10.05
C MET A 122 -8.66 -14.37 -8.56
N HIS A 123 -8.71 -13.32 -7.74
CA HIS A 123 -8.84 -13.48 -6.28
C HIS A 123 -10.29 -13.66 -5.82
N SER A 124 -11.27 -13.25 -6.61
CA SER A 124 -12.70 -13.47 -6.30
C SER A 124 -13.14 -14.89 -6.61
N ASP A 125 -12.53 -15.53 -7.60
CA ASP A 125 -12.75 -16.94 -7.91
C ASP A 125 -11.41 -17.66 -8.17
N PRO A 126 -10.72 -18.13 -7.10
CA PRO A 126 -9.45 -18.85 -7.24
C PRO A 126 -9.59 -20.21 -7.94
N THR A 127 -10.80 -20.77 -8.02
CA THR A 127 -11.06 -22.11 -8.55
C THR A 127 -11.18 -22.13 -10.07
N GLU A 128 -11.52 -20.99 -10.67
CA GLU A 128 -11.62 -20.83 -12.11
C GLU A 128 -10.26 -21.03 -12.81
N GLU A 129 -10.29 -21.64 -13.99
CA GLU A 129 -9.10 -21.84 -14.82
C GLU A 129 -8.67 -20.56 -15.56
N TRP A 130 -8.34 -19.51 -14.79
CA TRP A 130 -7.89 -18.25 -15.35
C TRP A 130 -6.72 -18.44 -16.33
N THR A 131 -6.92 -17.99 -17.56
CA THR A 131 -5.88 -17.89 -18.58
C THR A 131 -5.66 -16.43 -18.95
N VAL A 132 -4.49 -16.14 -19.52
CA VAL A 132 -4.17 -14.82 -20.08
C VAL A 132 -5.22 -14.36 -21.09
N ASP A 133 -5.80 -15.30 -21.85
CA ASP A 133 -6.82 -15.00 -22.87
C ASP A 133 -8.15 -14.57 -22.24
N ILE A 134 -8.64 -15.35 -21.27
CA ILE A 134 -9.87 -15.05 -20.51
C ILE A 134 -9.74 -13.67 -19.83
N LEU A 135 -8.64 -13.43 -19.14
CA LEU A 135 -8.41 -12.17 -18.43
C LEU A 135 -8.26 -10.98 -19.37
N ALA A 136 -7.61 -11.16 -20.52
CA ALA A 136 -7.53 -10.11 -21.53
C ALA A 136 -8.93 -9.75 -22.04
N ARG A 137 -9.78 -10.75 -22.30
CA ARG A 137 -11.18 -10.55 -22.70
C ARG A 137 -11.98 -9.82 -21.62
N GLU A 138 -11.91 -10.29 -20.38
CA GLU A 138 -12.62 -9.68 -19.24
C GLU A 138 -12.17 -8.23 -18.95
N THR A 139 -10.95 -7.87 -19.35
CA THR A 139 -10.38 -6.53 -19.15
C THR A 139 -10.42 -5.65 -20.40
N ASN A 140 -11.09 -6.10 -21.46
CA ASN A 140 -11.15 -5.40 -22.76
C ASN A 140 -9.76 -5.08 -23.33
N GLN A 141 -8.79 -5.99 -23.15
CA GLN A 141 -7.44 -5.90 -23.71
C GLN A 141 -7.21 -7.01 -24.74
N THR A 142 -6.30 -6.78 -25.68
CA THR A 142 -5.78 -7.88 -26.49
C THR A 142 -4.83 -8.74 -25.65
N LYS A 143 -4.76 -10.04 -25.94
CA LYS A 143 -3.88 -11.00 -25.24
C LYS A 143 -2.43 -10.53 -25.16
N SER A 144 -1.89 -10.00 -26.26
CA SER A 144 -0.51 -9.51 -26.32
C SER A 144 -0.29 -8.29 -25.41
N LYS A 145 -1.21 -7.31 -25.45
CA LYS A 145 -1.13 -6.11 -24.61
C LYS A 145 -1.26 -6.44 -23.12
N PHE A 146 -2.21 -7.32 -22.77
CA PHE A 146 -2.38 -7.77 -21.40
C PHE A 146 -1.14 -8.51 -20.87
N SER A 147 -0.60 -9.45 -21.65
CA SER A 147 0.61 -10.19 -21.29
C SER A 147 1.79 -9.26 -21.04
N LYS A 148 2.00 -8.28 -21.93
CA LYS A 148 3.07 -7.30 -21.81
C LYS A 148 2.93 -6.48 -20.53
N ASN A 149 1.75 -5.92 -20.26
CA ASN A 149 1.49 -5.12 -19.05
C ASN A 149 1.74 -5.93 -17.77
N LEU A 150 1.31 -7.19 -17.74
CA LEU A 150 1.45 -8.06 -16.57
C LEU A 150 2.93 -8.39 -16.31
N ILE A 151 3.72 -8.66 -17.36
CA ILE A 151 5.18 -8.84 -17.22
C ILE A 151 5.88 -7.54 -16.79
N GLU A 152 5.51 -6.41 -17.39
CA GLU A 152 6.12 -5.11 -17.08
C GLU A 152 5.89 -4.69 -15.63
N LEU A 153 4.72 -4.99 -15.07
CA LEU A 153 4.32 -4.57 -13.72
C LEU A 153 4.76 -5.56 -12.64
N PHE A 154 4.69 -6.87 -12.89
CA PHE A 154 4.99 -7.90 -11.89
C PHE A 154 6.38 -8.53 -12.05
N GLY A 155 7.06 -8.31 -13.17
CA GLY A 155 8.38 -8.90 -13.45
C GLY A 155 8.37 -10.42 -13.65
N THR A 156 7.21 -11.06 -13.56
CA THR A 156 7.04 -12.52 -13.69
C THR A 156 6.23 -12.88 -14.92
N ASN A 157 6.47 -14.08 -15.46
CA ASN A 157 5.59 -14.65 -16.49
C ASN A 157 4.14 -14.71 -15.99
N PRO A 158 3.12 -14.28 -16.77
CA PRO A 158 1.72 -14.27 -16.35
C PRO A 158 1.22 -15.60 -15.82
N ILE A 159 1.68 -16.71 -16.41
CA ILE A 159 1.30 -18.07 -15.99
C ILE A 159 1.82 -18.37 -14.58
N ASN A 160 3.01 -17.88 -14.22
CA ASN A 160 3.56 -18.11 -12.88
C ASN A 160 2.78 -17.33 -11.82
N TYR A 161 2.33 -16.12 -12.15
CA TYR A 161 1.46 -15.35 -11.27
C TYR A 161 0.10 -16.07 -11.07
N LEU A 162 -0.53 -16.53 -12.15
CA LEU A 162 -1.78 -17.29 -12.10
C LEU A 162 -1.67 -18.54 -11.23
N LYS A 163 -0.57 -19.28 -11.34
CA LYS A 163 -0.30 -20.45 -10.50
C LYS A 163 -0.20 -20.09 -9.03
N LYS A 164 0.52 -19.01 -8.69
CA LYS A 164 0.62 -18.55 -7.29
C LYS A 164 -0.74 -18.17 -6.70
N CYS A 165 -1.61 -17.53 -7.50
CA CYS A 165 -2.94 -17.15 -7.05
C CYS A 165 -3.82 -18.35 -6.65
N ARG A 166 -3.60 -19.54 -7.23
CA ARG A 166 -4.37 -20.76 -6.91
C ARG A 166 -3.85 -21.51 -5.68
N MET A 167 -2.62 -21.23 -5.25
CA MET A 167 -1.96 -21.97 -4.18
C MET A 167 -2.04 -21.28 -2.81
N ASN A 168 -2.54 -20.04 -2.77
CA ASN A 168 -2.70 -19.20 -1.58
C ASN A 168 -4.18 -19.01 -1.26
#